data_AF-A0A449BID5-F1
#
_entry.id   AF-A0A449BID5-F1
#
_cell.length_a   1.000
_cell.length_b   1.000
_cell.length_c   1.000
_cell.angle_alpha   90.00
_cell.angle_beta   90.00
_cell.angle_gamma   90.00
#
_symmetry.space_group_name_H-M   'P 1'
#
loop_
_entity.id
_entity.type
_entity.pdbx_description
1 polymer ?
#
loop_
_entity_poly.entity_id
_entity_poly.type
_entity_poly.pdbx_seq_one_letter_code
_entity_poly.pdbx_strand_id
1 'polypeptide(L)'
;MDKIIYFFTGIKNIEKFDYKIFFSKSFTNRNKKEIIYFDNLPIPYLWTRVFLFMLGLSLVSFLNTIYVGVYAFPWLTLIAASVIPMTFTVFFYEIMKDKIIGIGKAIIIFFIATTLSLFIVGQINFGVSDFVDTVMIAPLIEEFAKMFTIYIVIKNVKAKKVSQGVFIGFLVGAGFQIAETMGYATIWGINGLIRSQSIDYTVLFRRSAHAFMSHALFGALHGMGIILSIRLKNNVWIKISLLALVSHMAWNFVAVMMLPSFFEESLFILIDLLFIPCFFMLLNVSLYDDKSVIIEDVMIN
;
A
#
# COMPACT_ATOMS: atom_id res chain seq x y z
N MET A 1 15.66 2.97 14.75
CA MET A 1 14.37 3.42 14.19
C MET A 1 14.16 4.92 14.37
N ASP A 2 14.33 5.44 15.59
CA ASP A 2 14.02 6.83 15.93
C ASP A 2 14.72 7.88 15.06
N LYS A 3 16.00 7.66 14.70
CA LYS A 3 16.72 8.54 13.75
C LYS A 3 16.09 8.60 12.36
N ILE A 4 15.59 7.47 11.85
CA ILE A 4 14.93 7.38 10.53
C ILE A 4 13.62 8.14 10.58
N ILE A 5 12.80 7.89 11.62
CA ILE A 5 11.52 8.57 11.75
C ILE A 5 11.72 10.08 11.91
N TYR A 6 12.67 10.51 12.75
CA TYR A 6 13.00 11.93 12.90
C TYR A 6 13.46 12.57 11.58
N PHE A 7 14.31 11.89 10.80
CA PHE A 7 14.80 12.42 9.52
C PHE A 7 13.66 12.71 8.54
N PHE A 8 12.69 11.79 8.42
CA PHE A 8 11.58 11.92 7.48
C PHE A 8 10.42 12.77 8.00
N THR A 9 10.10 12.69 9.29
CA THR A 9 8.88 13.28 9.86
C THR A 9 9.12 14.50 10.74
N GLY A 10 10.35 14.69 11.24
CA GLY A 10 10.67 15.70 12.26
C GLY A 10 10.29 15.31 13.69
N ILE A 11 9.59 14.18 13.90
CA ILE A 11 9.08 13.78 15.22
C ILE A 11 10.23 13.20 16.08
N LYS A 12 10.39 13.74 17.29
CA LYS A 12 11.35 13.26 18.30
C LYS A 12 10.66 12.35 19.33
N ASN A 13 11.45 11.50 20.01
CA ASN A 13 11.03 10.72 21.19
C ASN A 13 9.75 9.90 20.98
N ILE A 14 9.70 9.12 19.89
CA ILE A 14 8.61 8.15 19.69
C ILE A 14 8.80 7.01 20.69
N GLU A 15 7.74 6.70 21.44
CA GLU A 15 7.74 5.59 22.38
C GLU A 15 8.11 4.29 21.66
N LYS A 16 9.06 3.55 22.25
CA LYS A 16 9.41 2.22 21.75
C LYS A 16 8.19 1.31 21.91
N PHE A 17 7.66 0.85 20.79
CA PHE A 17 6.55 -0.08 20.77
C PHE A 17 7.05 -1.53 20.68
N ASP A 18 6.49 -2.41 21.51
CA ASP A 18 6.78 -3.84 21.41
C ASP A 18 5.93 -4.49 20.31
N TYR A 19 6.47 -4.47 19.08
CA TYR A 19 5.82 -5.10 17.94
C TYR A 19 5.60 -6.60 18.12
N LYS A 20 6.47 -7.30 18.86
CA LYS A 20 6.36 -8.75 19.04
C LYS A 20 5.11 -9.05 19.85
N ILE A 21 4.89 -8.34 20.96
CA ILE A 21 3.67 -8.48 21.76
C ILE A 21 2.45 -8.08 20.94
N PHE A 22 2.53 -6.98 20.19
CA PHE A 22 1.42 -6.51 19.35
C PHE A 22 0.96 -7.55 18.32
N PHE A 23 1.89 -8.06 17.49
CA PHE A 23 1.57 -9.02 16.44
C PHE A 23 1.23 -10.41 17.00
N SER A 24 1.90 -10.87 18.06
CA SER A 24 1.55 -12.17 18.69
C SER A 24 0.09 -12.20 19.17
N LYS A 25 -0.40 -11.07 19.69
CA LYS A 25 -1.80 -10.94 20.11
C LYS A 25 -2.78 -10.96 18.93
N SER A 26 -2.38 -10.58 17.71
CA SER A 26 -3.20 -10.65 16.50
C SER A 26 -3.58 -12.06 16.05
N PHE A 27 -2.80 -13.08 16.44
CA PHE A 27 -3.04 -14.47 16.03
C PHE A 27 -3.88 -15.28 17.04
N THR A 28 -4.17 -14.70 18.20
CA THR A 28 -4.96 -15.41 19.22
C THR A 28 -6.43 -15.48 18.81
N ASN A 29 -7.04 -16.67 18.95
CA ASN A 29 -8.43 -16.88 18.59
C ASN A 29 -9.34 -16.20 19.64
N ARG A 30 -10.08 -15.16 19.24
CA ARG A 30 -10.86 -14.32 20.18
C ARG A 30 -12.33 -14.20 19.80
N ASN A 31 -13.18 -14.23 20.82
CA ASN A 31 -14.62 -13.95 20.75
C ASN A 31 -14.88 -12.46 20.49
N LYS A 32 -15.83 -12.16 19.59
CA LYS A 32 -16.08 -10.89 18.89
C LYS A 32 -16.41 -9.64 19.72
N LYS A 33 -16.48 -9.68 21.05
CA LYS A 33 -17.24 -8.67 21.82
C LYS A 33 -16.48 -7.45 22.36
N GLU A 34 -15.15 -7.44 22.38
CA GLU A 34 -14.40 -6.30 22.94
C GLU A 34 -13.28 -5.83 22.00
N ILE A 35 -13.26 -4.52 21.71
CA ILE A 35 -12.07 -3.86 21.16
C ILE A 35 -11.04 -3.86 22.29
N ILE A 36 -10.09 -4.78 22.23
CA ILE A 36 -9.05 -4.87 23.24
C ILE A 36 -7.97 -3.85 22.90
N TYR A 37 -7.70 -3.00 23.87
CA TYR A 37 -6.56 -2.12 23.85
C TYR A 37 -5.37 -2.79 24.57
N PHE A 38 -4.17 -2.69 24.01
CA PHE A 38 -2.93 -2.94 24.73
C PHE A 38 -2.23 -1.60 24.90
N ASP A 39 -2.03 -1.15 26.14
CA ASP A 39 -1.50 0.18 26.45
C ASP A 39 -2.25 1.31 25.71
N ASN A 40 -3.59 1.25 25.70
CA ASN A 40 -4.48 2.17 24.96
C ASN A 40 -4.38 2.12 23.42
N LEU A 41 -3.71 1.11 22.85
CA LEU A 41 -3.60 0.90 21.41
C LEU A 41 -4.48 -0.25 20.92
N PRO A 42 -5.24 -0.08 19.82
CA PRO A 42 -6.11 -1.12 19.27
C PRO A 42 -5.30 -2.31 18.77
N ILE A 43 -5.66 -3.53 19.17
CA ILE A 43 -5.02 -4.76 18.69
C ILE A 43 -5.74 -5.27 17.43
N PRO A 44 -5.08 -5.33 16.26
CA PRO A 44 -5.69 -5.81 15.03
C PRO A 44 -5.77 -7.35 15.06
N TYR A 45 -6.88 -7.93 14.62
CA TYR A 45 -7.09 -9.39 14.65
C TYR A 45 -7.82 -9.91 13.41
N LEU A 46 -8.60 -9.07 12.72
CA LEU A 46 -9.35 -9.44 11.54
C LEU A 46 -8.42 -9.57 10.33
N TRP A 47 -7.39 -8.75 10.23
CA TRP A 47 -6.47 -8.75 9.08
C TRP A 47 -5.82 -10.11 8.81
N THR A 48 -5.43 -10.88 9.84
CA THR A 48 -4.86 -12.23 9.67
C THR A 48 -5.88 -13.21 9.11
N ARG A 49 -7.14 -13.11 9.53
CA ARG A 49 -8.24 -13.94 9.01
C ARG A 49 -8.57 -13.58 7.57
N VAL A 50 -8.55 -12.28 7.25
CA VAL A 50 -8.72 -11.79 5.87
C VAL A 50 -7.57 -12.27 5.00
N PHE A 51 -6.33 -12.24 5.48
CA PHE A 51 -5.19 -12.79 4.77
C PHE A 51 -5.36 -14.28 4.44
N LEU A 52 -5.66 -15.11 5.44
CA LEU A 52 -5.87 -16.55 5.24
C LEU A 52 -7.05 -16.84 4.31
N PHE A 53 -8.15 -16.09 4.45
CA PHE A 53 -9.30 -16.21 3.57
C PHE A 53 -8.95 -15.85 2.13
N MET A 54 -8.29 -14.72 1.90
CA MET A 54 -7.89 -14.26 0.57
C MET A 54 -6.86 -15.20 -0.07
N LEU A 55 -5.92 -15.73 0.72
CA LEU A 55 -4.95 -16.72 0.26
C LEU A 55 -5.64 -18.02 -0.17
N GLY A 56 -6.58 -18.53 0.64
CA GLY A 56 -7.38 -19.69 0.30
C GLY A 56 -8.24 -19.45 -0.95
N LEU A 57 -8.88 -18.28 -1.05
CA LEU A 57 -9.67 -17.90 -2.21
C LEU A 57 -8.81 -17.78 -3.48
N SER A 58 -7.59 -17.25 -3.36
CA SER A 58 -6.63 -17.18 -4.47
C SER A 58 -6.22 -18.58 -4.96
N LEU A 59 -5.98 -19.51 -4.04
CA LEU A 59 -5.69 -20.91 -4.38
C LEU A 59 -6.87 -21.58 -5.11
N VAL A 60 -8.10 -21.39 -4.61
CA VAL A 60 -9.31 -21.90 -5.27
C VAL A 60 -9.48 -21.30 -6.67
N SER A 61 -9.27 -19.99 -6.82
CA SER A 61 -9.31 -19.32 -8.12
C SER A 61 -8.23 -19.82 -9.08
N PHE A 62 -7.04 -20.15 -8.57
CA PHE A 62 -5.95 -20.73 -9.37
C PHE A 62 -6.34 -22.12 -9.87
N LEU A 63 -6.86 -22.99 -9.00
CA LEU A 63 -7.39 -24.30 -9.39
C LEU A 63 -8.52 -24.16 -10.42
N ASN A 64 -9.45 -23.22 -10.22
CA ASN A 64 -10.50 -22.93 -11.21
C ASN A 64 -9.91 -22.55 -12.56
N THR A 65 -8.81 -21.81 -12.60
CA THR A 65 -8.14 -21.47 -13.87
C THR A 65 -7.53 -22.69 -14.56
N ILE A 66 -7.04 -23.66 -13.80
CA ILE A 66 -6.54 -24.94 -14.35
C ILE A 66 -7.70 -25.74 -14.97
N TYR A 67 -8.86 -25.80 -14.31
CA TYR A 67 -9.99 -26.63 -14.76
C TYR A 67 -10.92 -25.96 -15.78
N VAL A 68 -11.19 -24.66 -15.63
CA VAL A 68 -12.10 -23.88 -16.49
C VAL A 68 -11.34 -23.18 -17.62
N GLY A 69 -10.02 -23.05 -17.50
CA GLY A 69 -9.18 -22.39 -18.48
C GLY A 69 -9.27 -20.87 -18.44
N VAL A 70 -9.05 -20.24 -19.60
CA VAL A 70 -8.86 -18.79 -19.75
C VAL A 70 -10.02 -17.94 -19.20
N TYR A 71 -11.25 -18.44 -19.20
CA TYR A 71 -12.41 -17.69 -18.70
C TYR A 71 -12.34 -17.41 -17.19
N ALA A 72 -11.64 -18.25 -16.42
CA ALA A 72 -11.43 -18.05 -14.99
C ALA A 72 -10.21 -17.14 -14.68
N PHE A 73 -9.38 -16.84 -15.68
CA PHE A 73 -8.15 -16.07 -15.48
C PHE A 73 -8.38 -14.63 -15.00
N PRO A 74 -9.35 -13.85 -15.54
CA PRO A 74 -9.64 -12.50 -15.02
C PRO A 74 -10.07 -12.50 -13.55
N TRP A 75 -10.76 -13.55 -13.10
CA TRP A 75 -11.13 -13.69 -11.69
C TRP A 75 -9.91 -14.00 -10.82
N LEU A 76 -9.02 -14.89 -11.28
CA LEU A 76 -7.75 -15.16 -10.60
C LEU A 76 -6.91 -13.89 -10.46
N THR A 77 -6.75 -13.10 -11.53
CA THR A 77 -5.91 -11.89 -11.50
C THR A 77 -6.43 -10.89 -10.47
N LEU A 78 -7.75 -10.68 -10.39
CA LEU A 78 -8.38 -9.82 -9.38
C LEU A 78 -8.10 -10.32 -7.95
N ILE A 79 -8.37 -11.60 -7.68
CA ILE A 79 -8.25 -12.16 -6.33
C ILE A 79 -6.78 -12.20 -5.86
N ALA A 80 -5.88 -12.69 -6.71
CA ALA A 80 -4.45 -12.78 -6.38
C ALA A 80 -3.82 -11.39 -6.16
N ALA A 81 -4.13 -10.40 -7.01
CA ALA A 81 -3.67 -9.02 -6.83
C ALA A 81 -4.20 -8.38 -5.54
N SER A 82 -5.34 -8.84 -5.03
CA SER A 82 -6.01 -8.28 -3.86
C SER A 82 -5.53 -8.83 -2.52
N VAL A 83 -4.81 -9.96 -2.48
CA VAL A 83 -4.47 -10.65 -1.22
C VAL A 83 -3.77 -9.74 -0.23
N ILE A 84 -2.63 -9.15 -0.62
CA ILE A 84 -1.86 -8.27 0.27
C ILE A 84 -2.52 -6.90 0.46
N PRO A 85 -2.97 -6.18 -0.59
CA PRO A 85 -3.56 -4.85 -0.42
C PRO A 85 -4.83 -4.87 0.43
N MET A 86 -5.72 -5.86 0.27
CA MET A 86 -6.94 -5.92 1.09
C MET A 86 -6.64 -6.32 2.54
N THR A 87 -5.68 -7.24 2.74
CA THR A 87 -5.21 -7.62 4.08
C THR A 87 -4.73 -6.39 4.87
N PHE A 88 -3.86 -5.59 4.28
CA PHE A 88 -3.31 -4.42 4.97
C PHE A 88 -4.27 -3.23 5.01
N THR A 89 -5.23 -3.14 4.08
CA THR A 89 -6.34 -2.18 4.20
C THR A 89 -7.13 -2.46 5.49
N VAL A 90 -7.45 -3.73 5.77
CA VAL A 90 -8.12 -4.12 7.01
C VAL A 90 -7.22 -3.86 8.22
N PHE A 91 -5.93 -4.18 8.14
CA PHE A 91 -4.97 -3.89 9.21
C PHE A 91 -4.94 -2.40 9.58
N PHE A 92 -4.73 -1.50 8.61
CA PHE A 92 -4.69 -0.05 8.84
C PHE A 92 -6.04 0.48 9.35
N TYR A 93 -7.16 -0.12 8.92
CA TYR A 93 -8.48 0.20 9.44
C TYR A 93 -8.67 -0.21 10.91
N GLU A 94 -8.12 -1.36 11.31
CA GLU A 94 -8.21 -1.87 12.68
C GLU A 94 -7.37 -1.05 13.65
N ILE A 95 -6.16 -0.63 13.25
CA ILE A 95 -5.26 0.14 14.12
C ILE A 95 -5.64 1.62 14.23
N MET A 96 -6.50 2.11 13.33
CA MET A 96 -7.00 3.48 13.39
C MET A 96 -7.99 3.63 14.56
N LYS A 97 -7.54 4.29 15.63
CA LYS A 97 -8.33 4.54 16.85
C LYS A 97 -9.61 5.34 16.55
N ASP A 98 -9.50 6.42 15.80
CA ASP A 98 -10.63 7.30 15.47
C ASP A 98 -11.05 7.14 14.00
N LYS A 99 -12.03 6.26 13.79
CA LYS A 99 -12.60 5.96 12.48
C LYS A 99 -13.49 7.10 11.99
N ILE A 100 -12.95 7.94 11.11
CA ILE A 100 -13.71 9.01 10.44
C ILE A 100 -14.50 8.51 9.22
N ILE A 101 -14.13 7.34 8.68
CA ILE A 101 -14.76 6.71 7.52
C ILE A 101 -15.28 5.34 7.96
N GLY A 102 -16.57 5.09 7.76
CA GLY A 102 -17.15 3.75 7.90
C GLY A 102 -16.75 2.85 6.74
N ILE A 103 -16.79 1.52 6.93
CA ILE A 103 -16.41 0.53 5.91
C ILE A 103 -17.08 0.77 4.55
N GLY A 104 -18.39 1.05 4.52
CA GLY A 104 -19.09 1.31 3.25
C GLY A 104 -18.51 2.51 2.48
N LYS A 105 -18.17 3.59 3.20
CA LYS A 105 -17.54 4.76 2.59
C LYS A 105 -16.08 4.49 2.20
N ALA A 106 -15.36 3.63 2.93
CA ALA A 106 -14.03 3.18 2.52
C ALA A 106 -14.09 2.41 1.20
N ILE A 107 -15.07 1.52 1.03
CA ILE A 107 -15.28 0.80 -0.25
C ILE A 107 -15.57 1.78 -1.39
N ILE A 108 -16.42 2.78 -1.17
CA ILE A 108 -16.71 3.82 -2.17
C ILE A 108 -15.45 4.61 -2.53
N ILE A 109 -14.68 5.04 -1.53
CA ILE A 109 -13.42 5.76 -1.74
C ILE A 109 -12.44 4.90 -2.52
N PHE A 110 -12.30 3.61 -2.17
CA PHE A 110 -11.45 2.67 -2.89
C PHE A 110 -11.75 2.69 -4.39
N PHE A 111 -13.00 2.48 -4.80
CA PHE A 111 -13.35 2.43 -6.22
C PHE A 111 -13.23 3.79 -6.93
N ILE A 112 -13.75 4.86 -6.33
CA ILE A 112 -13.75 6.20 -6.96
C ILE A 112 -12.33 6.74 -7.06
N ALA A 113 -11.54 6.65 -5.99
CA ALA A 113 -10.18 7.17 -5.96
C ALA A 113 -9.25 6.38 -6.89
N THR A 114 -9.43 5.06 -6.97
CA THR A 114 -8.69 4.23 -7.95
C THR A 114 -9.02 4.66 -9.37
N THR A 115 -10.31 4.76 -9.68
CA THR A 115 -10.76 5.17 -11.03
C THR A 115 -10.25 6.56 -11.39
N LEU A 116 -10.31 7.52 -10.45
CA LEU A 116 -9.81 8.87 -10.67
C LEU A 116 -8.29 8.90 -10.88
N SER A 117 -7.54 8.15 -10.08
CA SER A 117 -6.07 8.09 -10.21
C SER A 117 -5.67 7.51 -11.56
N LEU A 118 -6.29 6.40 -11.98
CA LEU A 118 -6.06 5.78 -13.29
C LEU A 118 -6.50 6.68 -14.44
N PHE A 119 -7.62 7.39 -14.28
CA PHE A 119 -8.09 8.35 -15.28
C PHE A 119 -7.08 9.47 -15.48
N ILE A 120 -6.55 10.08 -14.40
CA ILE A 120 -5.53 11.14 -14.49
C ILE A 120 -4.29 10.61 -15.20
N VAL A 121 -3.83 9.40 -14.87
CA VAL A 121 -2.68 8.77 -15.56
C VAL A 121 -2.98 8.58 -17.05
N GLY A 122 -4.17 8.05 -17.40
CA GLY A 122 -4.56 7.80 -18.78
C GLY A 122 -4.76 9.05 -19.65
N GLN A 123 -5.01 10.22 -19.05
CA GLN A 123 -5.04 11.48 -19.81
C GLN A 123 -3.64 11.97 -20.20
N ILE A 124 -2.63 11.51 -19.48
CA ILE A 124 -1.25 11.92 -19.65
C ILE A 124 -0.57 10.85 -20.51
N ASN A 125 -0.80 10.96 -21.82
CA ASN A 125 -0.36 9.97 -22.80
C ASN A 125 1.14 10.14 -23.10
N PHE A 126 1.99 9.44 -22.35
CA PHE A 126 3.39 9.26 -22.73
C PHE A 126 3.55 7.88 -23.36
N GLY A 127 4.26 7.82 -24.48
CA GLY A 127 4.69 6.55 -25.03
C GLY A 127 5.64 5.89 -24.04
N VAL A 128 5.20 4.87 -23.32
CA VAL A 128 6.04 4.10 -22.41
C VAL A 128 6.88 3.11 -23.22
N SER A 129 7.61 3.59 -24.23
CA SER A 129 8.41 2.74 -25.12
C SER A 129 9.86 2.63 -24.65
N ASP A 130 10.37 3.65 -23.95
CA ASP A 130 11.78 3.77 -23.65
C ASP A 130 12.04 3.71 -22.13
N PHE A 131 13.29 3.38 -21.78
CA PHE A 131 13.73 3.20 -20.40
C PHE A 131 13.40 4.41 -19.50
N VAL A 132 13.60 5.63 -20.00
CA VAL A 132 13.33 6.86 -19.25
C VAL A 132 11.84 7.01 -18.95
N ASP A 133 10.98 6.71 -19.93
CA ASP A 133 9.54 6.80 -19.75
C ASP A 133 9.04 5.83 -18.68
N THR A 134 9.53 4.59 -18.72
CA THR A 134 9.12 3.54 -17.79
C THR A 134 9.67 3.77 -16.38
N VAL A 135 10.94 4.12 -16.25
CA VAL A 135 11.62 4.18 -14.94
C VAL A 135 11.43 5.52 -14.25
N MET A 136 11.29 6.62 -14.99
CA MET A 136 11.22 7.96 -14.40
C MET A 136 9.86 8.64 -14.58
N ILE A 137 9.37 8.74 -15.81
CA ILE A 137 8.20 9.56 -16.13
C ILE A 137 6.91 8.92 -15.61
N ALA A 138 6.71 7.62 -15.85
CA ALA A 138 5.55 6.89 -15.37
C ALA A 138 5.40 6.98 -13.83
N PRO A 139 6.42 6.64 -13.01
CA PRO A 139 6.34 6.81 -11.56
C PRO A 139 6.00 8.22 -11.11
N LEU A 140 6.57 9.25 -11.74
CA LEU A 140 6.31 10.64 -11.39
C LEU A 140 4.84 11.01 -11.54
N ILE A 141 4.24 10.61 -12.67
CA ILE A 141 2.83 10.91 -12.99
C ILE A 141 1.90 10.11 -12.10
N GLU A 142 2.19 8.82 -11.92
CA GLU A 142 1.37 7.94 -11.10
C GLU A 142 1.35 8.36 -9.63
N GLU A 143 2.51 8.69 -9.05
CA GLU A 143 2.55 9.20 -7.68
C GLU A 143 1.86 10.57 -7.57
N PHE A 144 2.01 11.45 -8.56
CA PHE A 144 1.32 12.73 -8.57
C PHE A 144 -0.21 12.57 -8.61
N ALA A 145 -0.72 11.71 -9.51
CA ALA A 145 -2.14 11.41 -9.65
C ALA A 145 -2.74 10.83 -8.36
N LYS A 146 -2.03 9.89 -7.73
CA LYS A 146 -2.41 9.32 -6.43
C LYS A 146 -2.40 10.37 -5.34
N MET A 147 -1.33 11.14 -5.20
CA MET A 147 -1.20 12.17 -4.18
C MET A 147 -2.31 13.24 -4.29
N PHE A 148 -2.62 13.68 -5.52
CA PHE A 148 -3.72 14.60 -5.78
C PHE A 148 -5.07 14.02 -5.33
N THR A 149 -5.35 12.77 -5.71
CA THR A 149 -6.57 12.07 -5.30
C THR A 149 -6.66 11.91 -3.78
N ILE A 150 -5.57 11.52 -3.13
CA ILE A 150 -5.48 11.39 -1.67
C ILE A 150 -5.78 12.72 -0.98
N TYR A 151 -5.21 13.82 -1.48
CA TYR A 151 -5.46 15.16 -0.95
C TYR A 151 -6.94 15.56 -1.05
N ILE A 152 -7.59 15.30 -2.19
CA ILE A 152 -9.03 15.54 -2.37
C ILE A 152 -9.84 14.73 -1.35
N VAL A 153 -9.54 13.45 -1.19
CA VAL A 153 -10.27 12.59 -0.24
C VAL A 153 -10.06 13.07 1.20
N ILE A 154 -8.83 13.40 1.60
CA ILE A 154 -8.51 13.95 2.93
C ILE A 154 -9.34 15.21 3.21
N LYS A 155 -9.43 16.14 2.25
CA LYS A 155 -10.23 17.36 2.37
C LYS A 155 -11.72 17.06 2.51
N ASN A 156 -12.25 16.17 1.66
CA ASN A 156 -13.68 15.84 1.62
C ASN A 156 -14.17 15.11 2.88
N VAL A 157 -13.35 14.21 3.42
CA VAL A 157 -13.68 13.50 4.67
C VAL A 157 -13.24 14.25 5.92
N LYS A 158 -12.56 15.40 5.75
CA LYS A 158 -12.01 16.23 6.84
C LYS A 158 -11.08 15.45 7.77
N ALA A 159 -10.22 14.60 7.19
CA ALA A 159 -9.24 13.85 7.95
C ALA A 159 -8.25 14.81 8.64
N LYS A 160 -7.99 14.55 9.92
CA LYS A 160 -7.09 15.37 10.76
C LYS A 160 -5.97 14.56 11.39
N LYS A 161 -6.11 13.23 11.43
CA LYS A 161 -5.17 12.30 12.05
C LYS A 161 -4.20 11.69 11.07
N VAL A 162 -2.93 11.51 11.47
CA VAL A 162 -1.94 10.88 10.59
C VAL A 162 -2.38 9.46 10.26
N SER A 163 -2.92 8.72 11.24
CA SER A 163 -3.51 7.40 11.01
C SER A 163 -4.64 7.41 9.97
N GLN A 164 -5.45 8.48 9.91
CA GLN A 164 -6.49 8.66 8.89
C GLN A 164 -5.88 8.95 7.52
N GLY A 165 -4.85 9.80 7.46
CA GLY A 165 -4.09 10.06 6.23
C GLY A 165 -3.45 8.80 5.69
N VAL A 166 -2.76 8.03 6.55
CA VAL A 166 -2.16 6.74 6.24
C VAL A 166 -3.21 5.77 5.70
N PHE A 167 -4.35 5.61 6.38
CA PHE A 167 -5.41 4.71 5.93
C PHE A 167 -6.00 5.13 4.57
N ILE A 168 -6.32 6.41 4.38
CA ILE A 168 -6.83 6.92 3.09
C ILE A 168 -5.79 6.72 1.99
N GLY A 169 -4.55 7.09 2.26
CA GLY A 169 -3.44 6.92 1.33
C GLY A 169 -3.25 5.47 0.91
N PHE A 170 -3.23 4.57 1.90
CA PHE A 170 -3.13 3.13 1.68
C PHE A 170 -4.29 2.62 0.82
N LEU A 171 -5.51 3.06 1.10
CA LEU A 171 -6.72 2.65 0.39
C LEU A 171 -6.68 3.05 -1.10
N VAL A 172 -6.24 4.27 -1.41
CA VAL A 172 -6.07 4.72 -2.80
C VAL A 172 -4.96 3.93 -3.50
N GLY A 173 -3.80 3.79 -2.85
CA GLY A 173 -2.67 3.05 -3.42
C GLY A 173 -2.98 1.56 -3.62
N ALA A 174 -3.73 0.94 -2.71
CA ALA A 174 -4.16 -0.45 -2.79
C ALA A 174 -5.02 -0.70 -4.01
N GLY A 175 -5.98 0.17 -4.29
CA GLY A 175 -6.82 0.01 -5.47
C GLY A 175 -6.07 0.27 -6.77
N PHE A 176 -5.17 1.26 -6.80
CA PHE A 176 -4.25 1.45 -7.93
C PHE A 176 -3.43 0.19 -8.21
N GLN A 177 -2.81 -0.37 -7.18
CA GLN A 177 -2.00 -1.58 -7.26
C GLN A 177 -2.77 -2.79 -7.78
N ILE A 178 -3.99 -3.01 -7.29
CA ILE A 178 -4.85 -4.11 -7.71
C ILE A 178 -5.19 -3.95 -9.20
N ALA A 179 -5.62 -2.76 -9.61
CA ALA A 179 -6.02 -2.50 -10.99
C ALA A 179 -4.85 -2.65 -11.97
N GLU A 180 -3.69 -2.10 -11.63
CA GLU A 180 -2.49 -2.17 -12.46
C GLU A 180 -1.96 -3.61 -12.56
N THR A 181 -1.91 -4.34 -11.44
CA THR A 181 -1.50 -5.75 -11.42
C THR A 181 -2.45 -6.62 -12.23
N MET A 182 -3.76 -6.38 -12.11
CA MET A 182 -4.77 -7.07 -12.91
C MET A 182 -4.57 -6.78 -14.41
N GLY A 183 -4.29 -5.53 -14.78
CA GLY A 183 -4.04 -5.11 -16.16
C GLY A 183 -2.80 -5.81 -16.76
N TYR A 184 -1.65 -5.71 -16.10
CA TYR A 184 -0.42 -6.37 -16.54
C TYR A 184 -0.57 -7.89 -16.60
N ALA A 185 -1.08 -8.52 -15.55
CA ALA A 185 -1.27 -9.96 -15.52
C ALA A 185 -2.20 -10.44 -16.64
N THR A 186 -3.26 -9.69 -16.94
CA THR A 186 -4.19 -10.04 -18.02
C THR A 186 -3.52 -9.96 -19.38
N ILE A 187 -2.80 -8.86 -19.68
CA ILE A 187 -2.12 -8.68 -20.98
C ILE A 187 -1.06 -9.76 -21.18
N TRP A 188 -0.18 -9.96 -20.19
CA TRP A 188 0.91 -10.94 -20.30
C TRP A 188 0.39 -12.38 -20.31
N GLY A 189 -0.59 -12.71 -19.46
CA GLY A 189 -1.19 -14.04 -19.44
C GLY A 189 -1.90 -14.40 -20.75
N ILE A 190 -2.64 -13.46 -21.36
CA ILE A 190 -3.27 -13.66 -22.67
C ILE A 190 -2.22 -13.74 -23.79
N ASN A 191 -1.16 -12.93 -23.75
CA ASN A 191 -0.07 -13.03 -24.72
C ASN A 191 0.64 -14.39 -24.66
N GLY A 192 0.81 -14.95 -23.45
CA GLY A 192 1.24 -16.33 -23.26
C GLY A 192 0.33 -17.31 -23.98
N LEU A 193 -0.99 -17.19 -23.79
CA LEU A 193 -1.96 -18.06 -24.45
C LEU A 193 -1.83 -18.03 -25.98
N ILE A 194 -1.63 -16.83 -26.56
CA ILE A 194 -1.48 -16.64 -28.00
C ILE A 194 -0.16 -17.26 -28.52
N ARG A 195 0.94 -17.13 -27.77
CA ARG A 195 2.29 -17.52 -28.23
C ARG A 195 2.65 -18.98 -27.92
N SER A 196 2.29 -19.47 -26.74
CA SER A 196 2.72 -20.75 -26.18
C SER A 196 1.55 -21.65 -25.76
N GLN A 197 0.32 -21.32 -26.17
CA GLN A 197 -0.90 -22.08 -25.87
C GLN A 197 -1.13 -22.34 -24.37
N SER A 198 -0.53 -21.52 -23.51
CA SER A 198 -0.60 -21.63 -22.05
C SER A 198 -0.63 -20.24 -21.43
N ILE A 199 -1.38 -20.10 -20.34
CA ILE A 199 -1.45 -18.83 -19.61
C ILE A 199 -0.11 -18.59 -18.91
N ASP A 200 0.48 -17.42 -19.12
CA ASP A 200 1.67 -17.00 -18.37
C ASP A 200 1.26 -16.38 -17.03
N TYR A 201 1.63 -17.06 -15.94
CA TYR A 201 1.36 -16.62 -14.57
C TYR A 201 2.51 -15.82 -13.95
N THR A 202 3.64 -15.67 -14.64
CA THR A 202 4.90 -15.13 -14.08
C THR A 202 4.69 -13.70 -13.56
N VAL A 203 4.07 -12.85 -14.39
CA VAL A 203 3.79 -11.45 -14.03
C VAL A 203 2.80 -11.36 -12.86
N LEU A 204 1.77 -12.20 -12.86
CA LEU A 204 0.80 -12.23 -11.76
C LEU A 204 1.47 -12.61 -10.44
N PHE A 205 2.27 -13.68 -10.45
CA PHE A 205 2.94 -14.17 -9.26
C PHE A 205 3.91 -13.14 -8.71
N ARG A 206 4.81 -12.59 -9.55
CA ARG A 206 5.80 -11.58 -9.15
C ARG A 206 5.14 -10.36 -8.51
N ARG A 207 4.16 -9.78 -9.20
CA ARG A 207 3.47 -8.57 -8.72
C ARG A 207 2.65 -8.84 -7.46
N SER A 208 2.11 -10.04 -7.29
CA SER A 208 1.35 -10.42 -6.09
C SER A 208 2.27 -10.75 -4.90
N ALA A 209 3.44 -11.36 -5.15
CA ALA A 209 4.43 -11.69 -4.12
C ALA A 209 5.09 -10.42 -3.55
N HIS A 210 5.42 -9.48 -4.42
CA HIS A 210 6.04 -8.19 -4.07
C HIS A 210 5.01 -7.07 -3.81
N ALA A 211 3.75 -7.45 -3.58
CA ALA A 211 2.64 -6.52 -3.38
C ALA A 211 2.72 -5.76 -2.03
N PHE A 212 3.55 -6.21 -1.09
CA PHE A 212 3.64 -5.58 0.22
C PHE A 212 4.28 -4.19 0.14
N MET A 213 5.33 -4.02 -0.67
CA MET A 213 6.15 -2.80 -0.73
C MET A 213 6.01 -2.06 -2.06
N SER A 214 4.76 -1.78 -2.43
CA SER A 214 4.40 -1.15 -3.71
C SER A 214 3.36 -0.04 -3.51
N HIS A 215 2.59 0.29 -4.56
CA HIS A 215 1.71 1.48 -4.62
C HIS A 215 0.84 1.69 -3.38
N ALA A 216 0.35 0.64 -2.69
CA ALA A 216 -0.40 0.77 -1.44
C ALA A 216 0.40 1.49 -0.34
N LEU A 217 1.65 1.08 -0.11
CA LEU A 217 2.51 1.70 0.90
C LEU A 217 2.99 3.09 0.47
N PHE A 218 3.22 3.31 -0.82
CA PHE A 218 3.54 4.64 -1.37
C PHE A 218 2.37 5.62 -1.14
N GLY A 219 1.14 5.17 -1.39
CA GLY A 219 -0.06 5.91 -1.06
C GLY A 219 -0.14 6.27 0.43
N ALA A 220 0.17 5.31 1.32
CA ALA A 220 0.21 5.55 2.77
C ALA A 220 1.24 6.62 3.17
N LEU A 221 2.43 6.61 2.55
CA LEU A 221 3.44 7.65 2.73
C LEU A 221 2.92 9.03 2.29
N HIS A 222 2.30 9.13 1.11
CA HIS A 222 1.70 10.40 0.67
C HIS A 222 0.63 10.91 1.65
N GLY A 223 -0.25 10.03 2.10
CA GLY A 223 -1.29 10.36 3.08
C GLY A 223 -0.72 10.84 4.43
N MET A 224 0.34 10.17 4.92
CA MET A 224 1.08 10.61 6.10
C MET A 224 1.71 11.99 5.91
N GLY A 225 2.42 12.17 4.79
CA GLY A 225 3.11 13.42 4.47
C GLY A 225 2.17 14.62 4.39
N ILE A 226 1.02 14.47 3.74
CA ILE A 226 0.00 15.53 3.64
C ILE A 226 -0.49 15.95 5.01
N ILE A 227 -0.91 15.00 5.87
CA ILE A 227 -1.44 15.35 7.20
C ILE A 227 -0.36 15.97 8.09
N LEU A 228 0.84 15.40 8.11
CA LEU A 228 1.97 15.96 8.88
C LEU A 228 2.29 17.38 8.42
N SER A 229 2.33 17.64 7.11
CA SER A 229 2.58 18.98 6.59
C SER A 229 1.51 20.00 6.98
N ILE A 230 0.24 19.61 7.01
CA ILE A 230 -0.85 20.47 7.48
C ILE A 230 -0.68 20.79 8.97
N ARG A 231 -0.32 19.79 9.79
CA ARG A 231 -0.17 19.95 11.24
C ARG A 231 1.07 20.77 11.62
N LEU A 232 2.22 20.41 11.05
CA LEU A 232 3.53 21.02 11.33
C LEU A 232 3.72 22.35 10.60
N LYS A 233 2.78 22.74 9.71
CA LYS A 233 2.86 23.94 8.86
C LYS A 233 4.20 24.03 8.10
N ASN A 234 4.68 22.89 7.59
CA ASN A 234 5.95 22.77 6.87
C ASN A 234 5.84 21.77 5.72
N ASN A 235 6.84 21.72 4.84
CA ASN A 235 6.90 20.91 3.63
C ASN A 235 7.42 19.48 3.84
N VAL A 236 7.15 18.88 5.01
CA VAL A 236 7.52 17.48 5.33
C VAL A 236 6.99 16.48 4.29
N TRP A 237 5.84 16.77 3.67
CA TRP A 237 5.27 16.02 2.57
C TRP A 237 6.27 15.81 1.41
N ILE A 238 7.16 16.77 1.11
CA ILE A 238 8.13 16.65 0.02
C ILE A 238 9.08 15.49 0.27
N LYS A 239 9.66 15.40 1.48
CA LYS A 239 10.63 14.35 1.83
C LYS A 239 9.98 12.97 1.79
N ILE A 240 8.77 12.86 2.34
CA ILE A 240 8.03 11.59 2.42
C ILE A 240 7.53 11.16 1.02
N SER A 241 7.02 12.10 0.22
CA SER A 241 6.61 11.81 -1.16
C SER A 241 7.79 11.48 -2.07
N LEU A 242 8.95 12.11 -1.87
CA LEU A 242 10.17 11.79 -2.60
C LEU A 242 10.66 10.37 -2.28
N LEU A 243 10.56 9.94 -1.02
CA LEU A 243 10.83 8.56 -0.65
C LEU A 243 9.94 7.62 -1.46
N ALA A 244 8.62 7.81 -1.46
CA ALA A 244 7.68 7.00 -2.25
C ALA A 244 8.02 6.97 -3.75
N LEU A 245 8.31 8.13 -4.34
CA LEU A 245 8.67 8.25 -5.76
C LEU A 245 9.95 7.49 -6.11
N VAL A 246 11.03 7.68 -5.35
CA VAL A 246 12.31 7.00 -5.57
C VAL A 246 12.15 5.49 -5.41
N SER A 247 11.31 5.06 -4.48
CA SER A 247 10.97 3.65 -4.27
C SER A 247 10.32 3.02 -5.50
N HIS A 248 9.34 3.74 -6.06
CA HIS A 248 8.64 3.30 -7.26
C HIS A 248 9.60 3.28 -8.47
N MET A 249 10.41 4.31 -8.67
CA MET A 249 11.44 4.33 -9.70
C MET A 249 12.41 3.14 -9.57
N ALA A 250 12.83 2.80 -8.35
CA ALA A 250 13.69 1.64 -8.10
C ALA A 250 13.00 0.31 -8.44
N TRP A 251 11.71 0.17 -8.14
CA TRP A 251 10.93 -1.01 -8.52
C TRP A 251 10.83 -1.15 -10.05
N ASN A 252 10.49 -0.07 -10.76
CA ASN A 252 10.43 -0.06 -12.23
C ASN A 252 11.80 -0.31 -12.86
N PHE A 253 12.87 0.21 -12.26
CA PHE A 253 14.22 -0.02 -12.73
C PHE A 253 14.56 -1.51 -12.73
N VAL A 254 14.31 -2.23 -11.63
CA VAL A 254 14.55 -3.68 -11.57
C VAL A 254 13.72 -4.42 -12.62
N ALA A 255 12.45 -4.06 -12.78
CA ALA A 255 11.55 -4.69 -13.75
C ALA A 255 12.02 -4.53 -15.22
N VAL A 256 12.74 -3.45 -15.55
CA VAL A 256 13.20 -3.16 -16.93
C VAL A 256 14.61 -3.68 -17.21
N MET A 257 15.40 -4.03 -16.19
CA MET A 257 16.79 -4.46 -16.38
C MET A 257 16.98 -5.80 -17.12
N MET A 258 15.90 -6.55 -17.40
CA MET A 258 15.92 -7.84 -18.11
C MET A 258 16.98 -8.81 -17.56
N LEU A 259 17.11 -8.86 -16.23
CA LEU A 259 18.08 -9.73 -15.55
C LEU A 259 17.63 -11.19 -15.61
N PRO A 260 18.55 -12.16 -15.43
CA PRO A 260 18.15 -13.54 -15.21
C PRO A 260 17.23 -13.62 -14.00
N SER A 261 16.16 -14.43 -14.08
CA SER A 261 15.06 -14.47 -13.11
C SER A 261 15.53 -14.53 -11.66
N PHE A 262 16.50 -15.39 -11.34
CA PHE A 262 17.06 -15.48 -9.99
C PHE A 262 17.59 -14.15 -9.45
N PHE A 263 18.33 -13.39 -10.25
CA PHE A 263 18.89 -12.11 -9.84
C PHE A 263 17.80 -11.03 -9.74
N GLU A 264 16.86 -11.02 -10.68
CA GLU A 264 15.73 -10.08 -10.68
C GLU A 264 14.88 -10.24 -9.41
N GLU A 265 14.45 -11.46 -9.10
CA GLU A 265 13.66 -11.75 -7.90
C GLU A 265 14.46 -11.45 -6.60
N SER A 266 15.78 -11.71 -6.60
CA SER A 266 16.64 -11.36 -5.46
C SER A 266 16.69 -9.84 -5.21
N LEU A 267 16.68 -9.03 -6.27
CA LEU A 267 16.63 -7.56 -6.14
C LEU A 267 15.26 -7.08 -5.66
N PHE A 268 14.15 -7.67 -6.11
CA PHE A 268 12.83 -7.35 -5.57
C PHE A 268 12.74 -7.68 -4.08
N ILE A 269 13.24 -8.85 -3.65
CA ILE A 269 13.30 -9.19 -2.22
C ILE A 269 14.16 -8.19 -1.45
N LEU A 270 15.32 -7.79 -2.00
CA LEU A 270 16.17 -6.80 -1.35
C LEU A 270 15.45 -5.45 -1.18
N ILE A 271 14.74 -4.99 -2.23
CA ILE A 271 13.90 -3.79 -2.17
C ILE A 271 12.86 -3.95 -1.05
N ASP A 272 12.10 -5.04 -1.04
CA ASP A 272 11.08 -5.30 -0.01
C ASP A 272 11.65 -5.22 1.41
N LEU A 273 12.83 -5.82 1.63
CA LEU A 273 13.52 -5.79 2.93
C LEU A 273 13.96 -4.36 3.32
N LEU A 274 14.44 -3.57 2.36
CA LEU A 274 14.83 -2.16 2.58
C LEU A 274 13.64 -1.27 2.95
N PHE A 275 12.41 -1.68 2.60
CA PHE A 275 11.19 -0.93 2.92
C PHE A 275 10.50 -1.34 4.22
N ILE A 276 10.89 -2.46 4.85
CA ILE A 276 10.40 -2.84 6.18
C ILE A 276 10.49 -1.68 7.20
N PRO A 277 11.58 -0.90 7.27
CA PRO A 277 11.65 0.27 8.15
C PRO A 277 10.57 1.33 7.88
N CYS A 278 10.18 1.53 6.62
CA CYS A 278 9.13 2.48 6.23
C CYS A 278 7.76 2.04 6.72
N PHE A 279 7.46 0.74 6.64
CA PHE A 279 6.23 0.18 7.21
C PHE A 279 6.15 0.40 8.72
N PHE A 280 7.22 0.10 9.45
CA PHE A 280 7.25 0.32 10.90
C PHE A 280 7.23 1.81 11.28
N MET A 281 7.78 2.69 10.45
CA MET A 281 7.60 4.15 10.59
C MET A 281 6.12 4.52 10.48
N LEU A 282 5.44 4.08 9.42
CA LEU A 282 3.99 4.32 9.24
C LEU A 282 3.19 3.79 10.43
N LEU A 283 3.51 2.58 10.90
CA LEU A 283 2.85 1.94 12.03
C LEU A 283 3.04 2.77 13.30
N ASN A 284 4.27 3.17 13.62
CA ASN A 284 4.56 3.98 14.81
C ASN A 284 3.82 5.31 14.81
N VAL A 285 3.91 6.06 13.70
CA VAL A 285 3.27 7.37 13.61
C VAL A 285 1.75 7.22 13.65
N SER A 286 1.20 6.15 13.08
CA SER A 286 -0.24 5.86 13.14
C SER A 286 -0.72 5.50 14.55
N LEU A 287 0.04 4.68 15.28
CA LEU A 287 -0.33 4.25 16.64
C LEU A 287 -0.21 5.40 17.65
N TYR A 288 0.84 6.22 17.52
CA TYR A 288 1.13 7.33 18.43
C TYR A 288 0.71 8.69 17.89
N ASP A 289 -0.25 8.73 16.95
CA ASP A 289 -0.73 9.97 16.32
C ASP A 289 -1.09 11.04 17.36
N ASP A 290 -1.79 10.65 18.43
CA ASP A 290 -2.21 11.54 19.53
C ASP A 290 -1.03 12.11 20.34
N LYS A 291 0.06 11.35 20.50
CA LYS A 291 1.23 11.73 21.32
C LYS A 291 2.30 12.48 20.52
N SER A 292 2.41 12.18 19.22
CA SER A 292 3.39 12.78 18.31
C SER A 292 3.25 14.30 18.18
N VAL A 293 2.06 14.86 18.45
CA VAL A 293 1.75 16.30 18.43
C VAL A 293 2.13 16.98 19.75
N ILE A 294 2.04 16.28 20.89
CA ILE A 294 2.24 16.86 22.23
C ILE A 294 3.70 17.34 22.43
N ILE A 295 4.66 16.73 21.72
CA ILE A 295 6.08 17.02 21.89
C ILE A 295 6.48 18.39 21.29
N GLU A 296 5.69 18.93 20.34
CA GLU A 296 5.98 20.26 19.77
C GLU A 296 5.27 21.40 20.50
N ASP A 297 4.03 21.22 20.98
CA ASP A 297 3.31 22.27 21.74
C ASP A 297 4.01 22.61 23.07
N VAL A 298 4.81 21.68 23.62
CA VAL A 298 5.62 21.90 24.83
C VAL A 298 6.95 22.62 24.53
N MET A 299 7.39 22.64 23.28
CA MET A 299 8.67 23.24 22.87
C MET A 299 8.54 24.65 22.25
N ILE A 300 7.30 25.14 22.09
CA ILE A 300 6.99 26.47 21.54
C ILE A 300 6.55 27.48 22.63
N ASN A 301 6.53 27.08 23.90
CA ASN A 301 6.34 27.98 25.04
C ASN A 301 7.65 28.27 25.78
#